data_AF-A0A8K0XVU8-F1
#
_entry.id   AF-A0A8K0XVU8-F1
#
_cell.length_a   1.000
_cell.length_b   1.000
_cell.length_c   1.000
_cell.angle_alpha   90.00
_cell.angle_beta   90.00
_cell.angle_gamma   90.00
#
_symmetry.space_group_name_H-M   'P 1'
#
loop_
_entity.id
_entity.type
_entity.pdbx_description
1 polymer ?
#
loop_
_entity_poly.entity_id
_entity_poly.type
_entity_poly.pdbx_seq_one_letter_code
_entity_poly.pdbx_strand_id
1 'polypeptide(L)'
;MFTLNLQGVYSLEKMRQDHDEDIADVFYSATIAIWSLHHLAKLTIETDMLSKFESILKKVEQTLSDFGQYVIDYYSKNKAVRLITIHGASSALEAFRGEFDGQKVELQWFLDTHTAVSTQRGLNLTQNKLDKLVNKMESQSDTMKKVAENYRKGREQLNQMQDNFNAQFTNILDTIKQSNAETRDAIIKRLDEGPHELIIDESMKLVWKDMRWRNTVKCRHFLDAVQDSFFTRFATLLKSTSNYHQDQWTMTILSKSIFYPGVGDAIDADSTGFVSVTQLNNFLAMRPDGWSVPEWLSFWAVGWAQCNMTYRVRIHDKWNEITEKTSSLVTTFGPDHAFSQFIAETEQFIKNVVGVAEEDYEEEILGADAEAELHRLNTKYRRLQEQMLGDQLANTIIQEQADVINIIGQPRIELSLLPLIYMWLTYFAGKVDATAGEDNVALLATEFTLARKTLEAMVSRRLGELVQIWSQQKEHLPTQVAGFCSGIFESYYDNVFQKVRAEKRAKKLKTY
;
A
#
# COMPACT_ATOMS: atom_id res chain seq x y z
N MET A 1 34.70 27.07 -3.43
CA MET A 1 33.84 27.38 -4.59
C MET A 1 33.17 26.07 -5.00
N PHE A 2 31.84 26.06 -5.18
CA PHE A 2 30.92 24.90 -5.37
C PHE A 2 30.31 24.25 -4.12
N THR A 3 29.65 25.07 -3.29
CA THR A 3 28.35 24.67 -2.73
C THR A 3 27.32 24.74 -3.86
N LEU A 4 27.07 23.61 -4.53
CA LEU A 4 25.97 23.49 -5.49
C LEU A 4 24.65 23.68 -4.70
N ASN A 5 23.93 24.75 -5.03
CA ASN A 5 22.74 25.22 -4.34
C ASN A 5 21.60 24.18 -4.49
N LEU A 6 21.41 23.33 -3.48
CA LEU A 6 20.39 22.27 -3.42
C LEU A 6 18.97 22.77 -3.75
N GLN A 7 18.67 24.03 -3.44
CA GLN A 7 17.39 24.66 -3.75
C GLN A 7 17.19 24.89 -5.25
N GLY A 8 18.28 25.15 -5.99
CA GLY A 8 18.26 25.25 -7.46
C GLY A 8 18.14 23.88 -8.13
N VAL A 9 18.72 22.82 -7.54
CA VAL A 9 18.58 21.45 -8.07
C VAL A 9 17.15 20.94 -7.87
N TYR A 10 16.54 21.23 -6.71
CA TYR A 10 15.14 20.88 -6.44
C TYR A 10 14.16 21.61 -7.37
N SER A 11 14.36 22.92 -7.60
CA SER A 11 13.51 23.66 -8.54
C SER A 11 13.66 23.18 -9.98
N LEU A 12 14.88 22.80 -10.40
CA LEU A 12 15.12 22.23 -11.73
C LEU A 12 14.50 20.83 -11.89
N GLU A 13 14.54 19.97 -10.87
CA GLU A 13 13.88 18.66 -10.92
C GLU A 13 12.35 18.79 -10.90
N LYS A 14 11.80 19.77 -10.15
CA LYS A 14 10.37 20.07 -10.19
C LYS A 14 9.94 20.57 -11.58
N MET A 15 10.67 21.51 -12.17
CA MET A 15 10.41 21.97 -13.54
C MET A 15 10.53 20.84 -14.57
N ARG A 16 11.38 19.83 -14.32
CA ARG A 16 11.48 18.62 -15.16
C ARG A 16 10.22 17.76 -15.06
N GLN A 17 9.66 17.60 -13.86
CA GLN A 17 8.43 16.85 -13.63
C GLN A 17 7.23 17.57 -14.25
N ASP A 18 7.11 18.88 -14.03
CA ASP A 18 6.07 19.72 -14.63
C ASP A 18 6.15 19.63 -16.18
N HIS A 19 7.36 19.61 -16.76
CA HIS A 19 7.55 19.45 -18.21
C HIS A 19 7.21 18.04 -18.73
N ASP A 20 7.45 16.99 -17.94
CA ASP A 20 7.02 15.62 -18.26
C ASP A 20 5.46 15.51 -18.22
N GLU A 21 4.80 16.28 -17.35
CA GLU A 21 3.33 16.43 -17.31
C GLU A 21 2.80 17.21 -18.52
N ASP A 22 3.45 18.31 -18.92
CA ASP A 22 3.09 19.09 -20.11
C ASP A 22 3.17 18.24 -21.41
N ILE A 23 4.16 17.35 -21.52
CA ILE A 23 4.27 16.40 -22.65
C ILE A 23 3.05 15.46 -22.66
N ALA A 24 2.63 14.95 -21.50
CA ALA A 24 1.47 14.09 -21.38
C ALA A 24 0.16 14.81 -21.76
N ASP A 25 0.02 16.08 -21.43
CA ASP A 25 -1.10 16.94 -21.84
C ASP A 25 -1.17 17.12 -23.37
N VAL A 26 -0.03 17.33 -24.04
CA VAL A 26 0.01 17.40 -25.52
C VAL A 26 -0.35 16.05 -26.15
N PHE A 27 0.10 14.93 -25.58
CA PHE A 27 -0.31 13.58 -26.01
C PHE A 27 -1.82 13.34 -25.87
N TYR A 28 -2.44 13.87 -24.82
CA TYR A 28 -3.89 13.80 -24.63
C TYR A 28 -4.64 14.59 -25.71
N SER A 29 -4.22 15.83 -26.00
CA SER A 29 -4.79 16.63 -27.09
C SER A 29 -4.64 15.95 -28.47
N ALA A 30 -3.47 15.37 -28.73
CA ALA A 30 -3.21 14.59 -29.95
C ALA A 30 -4.13 13.36 -30.07
N THR A 31 -4.38 12.65 -28.96
CA THR A 31 -5.26 11.47 -28.94
C THR A 31 -6.70 11.83 -29.29
N ILE A 32 -7.21 12.98 -28.82
CA ILE A 32 -8.55 13.47 -29.15
C ILE A 32 -8.66 13.81 -30.64
N ALA A 33 -7.63 14.45 -31.23
CA ALA A 33 -7.58 14.74 -32.65
C ALA A 33 -7.62 13.45 -33.49
N ILE A 34 -6.81 12.44 -33.12
CA ILE A 34 -6.79 11.13 -33.78
C ILE A 34 -8.14 10.41 -33.67
N TRP A 35 -8.81 10.51 -32.52
CA TRP A 35 -10.13 9.90 -32.31
C TRP A 35 -11.21 10.56 -33.17
N SER A 36 -11.12 11.88 -33.36
CA SER A 36 -11.97 12.64 -34.27
C SER A 36 -11.77 12.21 -35.72
N LEU A 37 -10.51 11.96 -36.13
CA LEU A 37 -10.16 11.40 -37.43
C LEU A 37 -10.67 9.97 -37.65
N HIS A 38 -10.60 9.12 -36.62
CA HIS A 38 -11.15 7.76 -36.68
C HIS A 38 -12.67 7.77 -36.94
N HIS A 39 -13.39 8.73 -36.38
CA HIS A 39 -14.82 8.88 -36.62
C HIS A 39 -15.10 9.39 -38.05
N LEU A 40 -14.30 10.35 -38.51
CA LEU A 40 -14.34 10.90 -39.88
C LEU A 40 -14.04 9.86 -40.97
N ALA A 41 -13.13 8.91 -40.71
CA ALA A 41 -12.79 7.84 -41.65
C ALA A 41 -13.96 6.89 -41.99
N LYS A 42 -15.05 6.92 -41.19
CA LYS A 42 -16.27 6.13 -41.42
C LYS A 42 -17.28 6.86 -42.30
N LEU A 43 -17.04 8.12 -42.65
CA LEU A 43 -17.92 8.94 -43.47
C LEU A 43 -17.44 8.95 -44.92
N THR A 44 -18.37 8.86 -45.88
CA THR A 44 -18.08 9.09 -47.30
C THR A 44 -17.82 10.57 -47.54
N ILE A 45 -16.55 10.93 -47.77
CA ILE A 45 -16.13 12.31 -48.02
C ILE A 45 -16.26 12.62 -49.52
N GLU A 46 -16.95 13.71 -49.84
CA GLU A 46 -17.22 14.12 -51.21
C GLU A 46 -15.96 14.70 -51.88
N THR A 47 -15.82 14.50 -53.19
CA THR A 47 -14.57 14.75 -53.95
C THR A 47 -14.12 16.22 -53.93
N ASP A 48 -15.05 17.16 -53.79
CA ASP A 48 -14.81 18.60 -53.70
C ASP A 48 -14.36 19.08 -52.32
N MET A 49 -14.65 18.29 -51.27
CA MET A 49 -14.22 18.55 -49.90
C MET A 49 -12.93 17.78 -49.55
N LEU A 50 -12.54 16.83 -50.41
CA LEU A 50 -11.40 15.95 -50.22
C LEU A 50 -10.08 16.71 -50.08
N SER A 51 -9.84 17.72 -50.92
CA SER A 51 -8.61 18.53 -50.87
C SER A 51 -8.46 19.32 -49.56
N LYS A 52 -9.59 19.81 -49.00
CA LYS A 52 -9.62 20.51 -47.72
C LYS A 52 -9.43 19.55 -46.55
N PHE A 53 -10.01 18.36 -46.64
CA PHE A 53 -9.80 17.29 -45.65
C PHE A 53 -8.36 16.78 -45.65
N GLU A 54 -7.80 16.50 -46.82
CA GLU A 54 -6.39 16.11 -46.99
C GLU A 54 -5.44 17.19 -46.45
N SER A 55 -5.78 18.46 -46.62
CA SER A 55 -5.00 19.56 -46.03
C SER A 55 -5.02 19.53 -44.50
N ILE A 56 -6.17 19.24 -43.87
CA ILE A 56 -6.28 19.12 -42.40
C ILE A 56 -5.55 17.88 -41.91
N LEU A 57 -5.69 16.73 -42.58
CA LEU A 57 -4.96 15.51 -42.28
C LEU A 57 -3.45 15.71 -42.33
N LYS A 58 -2.96 16.38 -43.38
CA LYS A 58 -1.54 16.68 -43.53
C LYS A 58 -1.01 17.59 -42.43
N LYS A 59 -1.81 18.55 -41.95
CA LYS A 59 -1.44 19.37 -40.78
C LYS A 59 -1.34 18.53 -39.51
N VAL A 60 -2.32 17.66 -39.25
CA VAL A 60 -2.33 16.78 -38.07
C VAL A 60 -1.15 15.81 -38.12
N GLU A 61 -0.88 15.20 -39.27
CA GLU A 61 0.28 14.32 -39.50
C GLU A 61 1.60 15.04 -39.25
N GLN A 62 1.74 16.25 -39.80
CA GLN A 62 2.94 17.07 -39.61
C GLN A 62 3.15 17.44 -38.13
N THR A 63 2.12 17.94 -37.44
CA THR A 63 2.21 18.29 -36.01
C THR A 63 2.51 17.05 -35.14
N LEU A 64 1.92 15.88 -35.45
CA LEU A 64 2.25 14.62 -34.77
C LEU A 64 3.70 14.18 -34.99
N SER A 65 4.20 14.30 -36.22
CA SER A 65 5.57 13.96 -36.56
C SER A 65 6.57 14.89 -35.88
N ASP A 66 6.31 16.20 -35.91
CA ASP A 66 7.18 17.22 -35.29
C ASP A 66 7.19 17.10 -33.77
N PHE A 67 6.02 16.83 -33.16
CA PHE A 67 5.93 16.55 -31.73
C PHE A 67 6.63 15.24 -31.36
N GLY A 68 6.46 14.18 -32.14
CA GLY A 68 7.14 12.90 -31.93
C GLY A 68 8.66 13.04 -31.99
N GLN A 69 9.17 13.78 -32.98
CA GLN A 69 10.59 14.08 -33.11
C GLN A 69 11.09 14.92 -31.93
N TYR A 70 10.32 15.93 -31.50
CA TYR A 70 10.62 16.72 -30.31
C TYR A 70 10.76 15.86 -29.05
N VAL A 71 9.83 14.91 -28.82
CA VAL A 71 9.87 13.99 -27.67
C VAL A 71 11.10 13.08 -27.74
N ILE A 72 11.44 12.55 -28.91
CA ILE A 72 12.64 11.72 -29.11
C ILE A 72 13.92 12.54 -28.83
N ASP A 73 14.00 13.76 -29.36
CA ASP A 73 15.14 14.66 -29.16
C ASP A 73 15.27 15.13 -27.70
N TYR A 74 14.16 15.25 -26.99
CA TYR A 74 14.15 15.57 -25.56
C TYR A 74 14.63 14.40 -24.71
N TYR A 75 14.09 13.20 -24.91
CA TYR A 75 14.42 12.02 -24.08
C TYR A 75 15.75 11.34 -24.44
N SER A 76 16.28 11.55 -25.65
CA SER A 76 17.62 11.08 -26.04
C SER A 76 18.76 11.83 -25.33
N LYS A 77 18.48 12.99 -24.73
CA LYS A 77 19.46 13.77 -23.95
C LYS A 77 19.66 13.20 -22.55
N ASN A 78 20.90 13.22 -22.07
CA ASN A 78 21.24 12.86 -20.68
C ASN A 78 20.49 13.80 -19.69
N LYS A 79 20.11 13.28 -18.52
CA LYS A 79 19.30 13.94 -17.49
C LYS A 79 19.82 15.34 -17.12
N ALA A 80 21.14 15.55 -17.07
CA ALA A 80 21.75 16.85 -16.78
C ALA A 80 21.53 17.89 -17.90
N VAL A 81 21.51 17.46 -19.16
CA VAL A 81 21.25 18.33 -20.31
C VAL A 81 19.77 18.71 -20.37
N ARG A 82 18.88 17.75 -20.07
CA ARG A 82 17.43 18.01 -19.96
C ARG A 82 17.13 19.09 -18.92
N LEU A 83 17.75 19.00 -17.75
CA LEU A 83 17.61 19.99 -16.66
C LEU A 83 17.97 21.43 -17.10
N ILE A 84 18.92 21.59 -18.02
CA ILE A 84 19.37 22.91 -18.50
C ILE A 84 18.49 23.42 -19.66
N THR A 85 17.93 22.53 -20.48
CA THR A 85 17.12 22.91 -21.65
C THR A 85 15.65 23.19 -21.36
N ILE A 86 15.14 22.88 -20.16
CA ILE A 86 13.72 23.06 -19.79
C ILE A 86 13.23 24.51 -19.91
N HIS A 87 14.08 25.50 -19.61
CA HIS A 87 13.69 26.92 -19.62
C HIS A 87 13.23 27.45 -20.99
N GLY A 88 13.58 26.77 -22.10
CA GLY A 88 13.10 27.09 -23.45
C GLY A 88 12.14 26.07 -24.05
N ALA A 89 11.78 25.03 -23.28
CA ALA A 89 11.05 23.85 -23.79
C ALA A 89 9.53 23.97 -23.58
N SER A 90 9.07 24.64 -22.51
CA SER A 90 7.62 24.79 -22.23
C SER A 90 6.86 25.60 -23.29
N SER A 91 7.49 26.62 -23.91
CA SER A 91 6.85 27.40 -24.99
C SER A 91 6.64 26.59 -26.27
N ALA A 92 7.48 25.59 -26.53
CA ALA A 92 7.29 24.67 -27.66
C ALA A 92 6.10 23.72 -27.42
N LEU A 93 5.92 23.24 -26.19
CA LEU A 93 4.78 22.38 -25.82
C LEU A 93 3.44 23.16 -25.86
N GLU A 94 3.43 24.41 -25.41
CA GLU A 94 2.26 25.28 -25.56
C GLU A 94 1.91 25.53 -27.04
N ALA A 95 2.91 25.66 -27.92
CA ALA A 95 2.68 25.79 -29.35
C ALA A 95 2.05 24.52 -29.95
N PHE A 96 2.59 23.33 -29.64
CA PHE A 96 2.01 22.06 -30.08
C PHE A 96 0.58 21.87 -29.57
N ARG A 97 0.31 22.23 -28.31
CA ARG A 97 -1.04 22.20 -27.74
C ARG A 97 -2.00 23.10 -28.53
N GLY A 98 -1.58 24.35 -28.79
CA GLY A 98 -2.37 25.30 -29.57
C GLY A 98 -2.64 24.83 -31.00
N GLU A 99 -1.67 24.16 -31.64
CA GLU A 99 -1.85 23.58 -32.98
C GLU A 99 -2.88 22.44 -32.97
N PHE A 100 -2.82 21.52 -32.01
CA PHE A 100 -3.80 20.43 -31.90
C PHE A 100 -5.21 20.95 -31.57
N ASP A 101 -5.32 21.95 -30.69
CA ASP A 101 -6.61 22.57 -30.37
C ASP A 101 -7.20 23.32 -31.58
N GLY A 102 -6.36 24.00 -32.37
CA GLY A 102 -6.78 24.63 -33.62
C GLY A 102 -7.24 23.62 -34.68
N GLN A 103 -6.49 22.52 -34.85
CA GLN A 103 -6.85 21.44 -35.77
C GLN A 103 -8.16 20.74 -35.36
N LYS A 104 -8.42 20.61 -34.06
CA LYS A 104 -9.70 20.10 -33.54
C LYS A 104 -10.88 20.99 -33.96
N VAL A 105 -10.74 22.30 -33.87
CA VAL A 105 -11.78 23.24 -34.31
C VAL A 105 -11.98 23.16 -35.82
N GLU A 106 -10.90 23.05 -36.61
CA GLU A 106 -10.98 22.85 -38.07
C GLU A 106 -11.70 21.54 -38.43
N LEU A 107 -11.40 20.43 -37.73
CA LEU A 107 -12.05 19.13 -37.92
C LEU A 107 -13.54 19.16 -37.57
N GLN A 108 -13.90 19.84 -36.47
CA GLN A 108 -15.31 20.02 -36.09
C GLN A 108 -16.06 20.86 -37.12
N TRP A 109 -15.48 21.98 -37.55
CA TRP A 109 -16.08 22.81 -38.60
C TRP A 109 -16.23 22.05 -39.92
N PHE A 110 -15.25 21.21 -40.26
CA PHE A 110 -15.31 20.35 -41.44
C PHE A 110 -16.45 19.31 -41.34
N LEU A 111 -16.62 18.67 -40.19
CA LEU A 111 -17.74 17.76 -39.90
C LEU A 111 -19.09 18.45 -40.07
N ASP A 112 -19.25 19.63 -39.49
CA ASP A 112 -20.49 20.41 -39.56
C ASP A 112 -20.79 20.82 -41.01
N THR A 113 -19.76 21.23 -41.76
CA THR A 113 -19.87 21.63 -43.17
C THR A 113 -20.14 20.43 -44.10
N HIS A 114 -19.46 19.30 -43.92
CA HIS A 114 -19.70 18.07 -44.69
C HIS A 114 -21.13 17.56 -44.47
N THR A 115 -21.61 17.59 -43.23
CA THR A 115 -22.99 17.22 -42.89
C THR A 115 -24.00 18.16 -43.54
N ALA A 116 -23.72 19.47 -43.57
CA ALA A 116 -24.57 20.45 -44.24
C ALA A 116 -24.57 20.31 -45.78
N VAL A 117 -23.40 20.11 -46.40
CA VAL A 117 -23.24 19.98 -47.86
C VAL A 117 -23.84 18.69 -48.39
N SER A 118 -23.63 17.55 -47.71
CA SER A 118 -24.25 16.27 -48.07
C SER A 118 -25.78 16.33 -47.96
N THR A 119 -26.31 17.06 -46.97
CA THR A 119 -27.75 17.36 -46.82
C THR A 119 -28.27 18.24 -47.97
N GLN A 120 -27.54 19.29 -48.35
CA GLN A 120 -27.94 20.22 -49.41
C GLN A 120 -27.81 19.62 -50.82
N ARG A 121 -26.84 18.72 -51.06
CA ARG A 121 -26.75 17.95 -52.31
C ARG A 121 -27.80 16.84 -52.41
N GLY A 122 -28.16 16.19 -51.30
CA GLY A 122 -29.33 15.31 -51.24
C GLY A 122 -30.60 16.03 -51.70
N LEU A 123 -30.78 17.28 -51.24
CA LEU A 123 -31.87 18.16 -51.69
C LEU A 123 -31.74 18.56 -53.18
N ASN A 124 -30.56 18.98 -53.65
CA ASN A 124 -30.32 19.37 -55.06
C ASN A 124 -30.41 18.20 -56.06
N LEU A 125 -30.05 16.97 -55.67
CA LEU A 125 -30.23 15.76 -56.50
C LEU A 125 -31.71 15.42 -56.66
N THR A 126 -32.50 15.70 -55.62
CA THR A 126 -33.96 15.56 -55.65
C THR A 126 -34.58 16.66 -56.52
N GLN A 127 -34.02 17.87 -56.47
CA GLN A 127 -34.44 19.03 -57.28
C GLN A 127 -34.07 18.87 -58.78
N ASN A 128 -32.89 18.35 -59.11
CA ASN A 128 -32.50 18.04 -60.49
C ASN A 128 -33.31 16.88 -61.11
N LYS A 129 -33.76 15.91 -60.29
CA LYS A 129 -34.74 14.90 -60.72
C LYS A 129 -36.11 15.54 -60.96
N LEU A 130 -36.48 16.54 -60.17
CA LEU A 130 -37.70 17.32 -60.32
C LEU A 130 -37.67 18.20 -61.59
N ASP A 131 -36.55 18.86 -61.90
CA ASP A 131 -36.39 19.66 -63.12
C ASP A 131 -36.38 18.81 -64.41
N LYS A 132 -35.82 17.60 -64.35
CA LYS A 132 -35.95 16.60 -65.44
C LYS A 132 -37.38 16.10 -65.62
N LEU A 133 -38.18 16.05 -64.56
CA LEU A 133 -39.61 15.73 -64.63
C LEU A 133 -40.41 16.93 -65.16
N VAL A 134 -40.06 18.16 -64.78
CA VAL A 134 -40.71 19.40 -65.24
C VAL A 134 -40.50 19.62 -66.74
N ASN A 135 -39.29 19.39 -67.27
CA ASN A 135 -39.04 19.46 -68.71
C ASN A 135 -39.75 18.35 -69.52
N LYS A 136 -40.21 17.28 -68.87
CA LYS A 136 -41.04 16.23 -69.47
C LYS A 136 -42.55 16.52 -69.35
N MET A 137 -42.93 17.53 -68.56
CA MET A 137 -44.32 17.91 -68.23
C MET A 137 -44.84 19.12 -69.03
N GLU A 138 -44.05 19.73 -69.92
CA GLU A 138 -44.52 20.83 -70.78
C GLU A 138 -45.49 20.39 -71.91
N SER A 139 -45.77 19.09 -72.06
CA SER A 139 -46.81 18.61 -72.97
C SER A 139 -47.96 17.91 -72.24
N GLN A 140 -49.13 18.55 -72.30
CA GLN A 140 -50.49 18.02 -72.13
C GLN A 140 -51.15 18.11 -70.73
N SER A 141 -52.35 18.71 -70.77
CA SER A 141 -53.04 19.46 -69.72
C SER A 141 -53.82 18.64 -68.67
N ASP A 142 -53.92 17.32 -68.78
CA ASP A 142 -54.69 16.50 -67.82
C ASP A 142 -53.83 15.90 -66.69
N THR A 143 -52.52 16.02 -66.79
CA THR A 143 -51.55 15.47 -65.82
C THR A 143 -51.44 16.33 -64.56
N MET A 144 -51.76 17.63 -64.62
CA MET A 144 -51.63 18.61 -63.52
C MET A 144 -52.44 18.24 -62.26
N LYS A 145 -53.60 17.59 -62.40
CA LYS A 145 -54.42 17.20 -61.23
C LYS A 145 -53.80 16.07 -60.41
N LYS A 146 -53.21 15.06 -61.07
CA LYS A 146 -52.47 13.98 -60.40
C LYS A 146 -51.13 14.48 -59.83
N VAL A 147 -50.52 15.47 -60.47
CA VAL A 147 -49.27 16.12 -60.01
C VAL A 147 -49.50 16.89 -58.70
N ALA A 148 -50.60 17.64 -58.56
CA ALA A 148 -50.90 18.34 -57.31
C ALA A 148 -51.07 17.38 -56.11
N GLU A 149 -51.68 16.22 -56.33
CA GLU A 149 -51.85 15.20 -55.29
C GLU A 149 -50.52 14.50 -54.94
N ASN A 150 -49.69 14.21 -55.93
CA ASN A 150 -48.33 13.68 -55.72
C ASN A 150 -47.40 14.72 -55.08
N TYR A 151 -47.56 16.01 -55.39
CA TYR A 151 -46.82 17.11 -54.77
C TYR A 151 -47.17 17.23 -53.29
N ARG A 152 -48.45 17.08 -52.93
CA ARG A 152 -48.90 17.07 -51.53
C ARG A 152 -48.34 15.87 -50.77
N LYS A 153 -48.37 14.68 -51.37
CA LYS A 153 -47.80 13.45 -50.79
C LYS A 153 -46.27 13.55 -50.62
N GLY A 154 -45.56 14.10 -51.59
CA GLY A 154 -44.11 14.32 -51.50
C GLY A 154 -43.74 15.34 -50.41
N ARG A 155 -44.56 16.39 -50.23
CA ARG A 155 -44.36 17.38 -49.17
C ARG A 155 -44.68 16.83 -47.77
N GLU A 156 -45.73 16.00 -47.65
CA GLU A 156 -46.04 15.27 -46.40
C GLU A 156 -44.92 14.27 -46.05
N GLN A 157 -44.36 13.56 -47.03
CA GLN A 157 -43.21 12.67 -46.84
C GLN A 157 -41.94 13.43 -46.43
N LEU A 158 -41.68 14.61 -47.00
CA LEU A 158 -40.55 15.47 -46.62
C LEU A 158 -40.68 15.96 -45.18
N ASN A 159 -41.87 16.40 -44.76
CA ASN A 159 -42.10 16.83 -43.38
C ASN A 159 -41.95 15.65 -42.40
N GLN A 160 -42.49 14.48 -42.71
CA GLN A 160 -42.31 13.28 -41.89
C GLN A 160 -40.84 12.84 -41.79
N MET A 161 -40.08 12.98 -42.88
CA MET A 161 -38.65 12.67 -42.88
C MET A 161 -37.85 13.67 -42.05
N GLN A 162 -38.20 14.96 -42.10
CA GLN A 162 -37.61 16.01 -41.26
C GLN A 162 -37.92 15.79 -39.77
N ASP A 163 -39.17 15.45 -39.42
CA ASP A 163 -39.58 15.20 -38.05
C ASP A 163 -38.93 13.93 -37.48
N ASN A 164 -38.86 12.86 -38.27
CA ASN A 164 -38.14 11.64 -37.90
C ASN A 164 -36.64 11.88 -37.71
N PHE A 165 -36.04 12.72 -38.55
CA PHE A 165 -34.62 13.07 -38.42
C PHE A 165 -34.33 13.91 -37.19
N ASN A 166 -35.17 14.91 -36.89
CA ASN A 166 -35.07 15.70 -35.67
C ASN A 166 -35.20 14.81 -34.43
N ALA A 167 -36.14 13.87 -34.42
CA ALA A 167 -36.30 12.92 -33.32
C ALA A 167 -35.08 11.98 -33.17
N GLN A 168 -34.51 11.50 -34.28
CA GLN A 168 -33.27 10.71 -34.26
C GLN A 168 -32.09 11.55 -33.74
N PHE A 169 -31.98 12.81 -34.14
CA PHE A 169 -30.92 13.71 -33.69
C PHE A 169 -31.01 13.99 -32.18
N THR A 170 -32.22 14.23 -31.65
CA THR A 170 -32.45 14.39 -30.21
C THR A 170 -32.09 13.11 -29.44
N ASN A 171 -32.52 11.93 -29.93
CA ASN A 171 -32.17 10.66 -29.30
C ASN A 171 -30.66 10.39 -29.30
N ILE A 172 -29.95 10.72 -30.38
CA ILE A 172 -28.49 10.59 -30.47
C ILE A 172 -27.81 11.56 -29.49
N LEU A 173 -28.25 12.82 -29.41
CA LEU A 173 -27.72 13.79 -28.45
C LEU A 173 -27.94 13.34 -27.00
N ASP A 174 -29.10 12.78 -26.68
CA ASP A 174 -29.40 12.28 -25.34
C ASP A 174 -28.59 11.02 -25.02
N THR A 175 -28.42 10.12 -25.99
CA THR A 175 -27.56 8.94 -25.86
C THR A 175 -26.10 9.34 -25.61
N ILE A 176 -25.59 10.35 -26.32
CA ILE A 176 -24.22 10.86 -26.13
C ILE A 176 -24.08 11.56 -24.78
N LYS A 177 -25.05 12.36 -24.35
CA LYS A 177 -25.04 12.99 -23.01
C LYS A 177 -25.03 11.94 -21.91
N GLN A 178 -25.87 10.90 -22.04
CA GLN A 178 -25.93 9.81 -21.09
C GLN A 178 -24.63 9.00 -21.07
N SER A 179 -24.11 8.61 -22.24
CA SER A 179 -22.82 7.92 -22.37
C SER A 179 -21.67 8.75 -21.79
N ASN A 180 -21.67 10.06 -21.95
CA ASN A 180 -20.66 10.96 -21.39
C ASN A 180 -20.78 11.09 -19.86
N ALA A 181 -22.00 11.12 -19.31
CA ALA A 181 -22.22 11.12 -17.87
C ALA A 181 -21.75 9.79 -17.24
N GLU A 182 -22.14 8.66 -17.83
CA GLU A 182 -21.71 7.33 -17.40
C GLU A 182 -20.19 7.14 -17.51
N THR A 183 -19.58 7.65 -18.58
CA THR A 183 -18.11 7.64 -18.76
C THR A 183 -17.42 8.55 -17.74
N ARG A 184 -17.96 9.75 -17.48
CA ARG A 184 -17.43 10.67 -16.46
C ARG A 184 -17.49 10.05 -15.06
N ASP A 185 -18.60 9.42 -14.71
CA ASP A 185 -18.81 8.81 -13.40
C ASP A 185 -17.95 7.54 -13.24
N ALA A 186 -17.78 6.75 -14.30
CA ALA A 186 -16.84 5.62 -14.33
C ALA A 186 -15.37 6.07 -14.22
N ILE A 187 -15.02 7.20 -14.85
CA ILE A 187 -13.68 7.81 -14.76
C ILE A 187 -13.42 8.35 -13.35
N ILE A 188 -14.37 9.09 -12.76
CA ILE A 188 -14.25 9.57 -11.37
C ILE A 188 -14.12 8.39 -10.42
N LYS A 189 -14.92 7.33 -10.59
CA LYS A 189 -14.83 6.12 -9.79
C LYS A 189 -13.45 5.45 -9.89
N ARG A 190 -12.86 5.37 -11.09
CA ARG A 190 -11.51 4.83 -11.29
C ARG A 190 -10.37 5.74 -10.83
N LEU A 191 -10.60 7.06 -10.79
CA LEU A 191 -9.66 8.02 -10.21
C LEU A 191 -9.69 7.99 -8.67
N ASP A 192 -10.84 7.64 -8.09
CA ASP A 192 -11.01 7.41 -6.65
C ASP A 192 -10.53 6.02 -6.19
N GLU A 193 -10.31 5.07 -7.11
CA GLU A 193 -9.67 3.77 -6.83
C GLU A 193 -8.19 3.98 -6.47
N GLY A 194 -7.94 4.29 -5.20
CA GLY A 194 -6.60 4.50 -4.64
C GLY A 194 -6.06 3.28 -3.89
N PRO A 195 -4.81 3.34 -3.40
CA PRO A 195 -4.20 2.27 -2.59
C PRO A 195 -5.01 1.86 -1.34
N HIS A 196 -5.90 2.73 -0.86
CA HIS A 196 -6.82 2.44 0.23
C HIS A 196 -7.82 1.33 -0.13
N GLU A 197 -8.14 1.09 -1.40
CA GLU A 197 -8.99 -0.02 -1.83
C GLU A 197 -8.37 -1.40 -1.55
N LEU A 198 -7.04 -1.45 -1.36
CA LEU A 198 -6.32 -2.66 -0.98
C LEU A 198 -6.37 -2.93 0.54
N ILE A 199 -6.87 -1.99 1.34
CA ILE A 199 -7.00 -2.15 2.80
C ILE A 199 -8.27 -2.91 3.11
N ILE A 200 -8.14 -3.99 3.90
CA ILE A 200 -9.23 -4.91 4.22
C ILE A 200 -10.12 -4.34 5.34
N ASP A 201 -9.53 -3.75 6.38
CA ASP A 201 -10.29 -3.19 7.50
C ASP A 201 -10.92 -1.85 7.11
N GLU A 202 -12.25 -1.80 7.13
CA GLU A 202 -13.02 -0.64 6.68
C GLU A 202 -12.67 0.65 7.44
N SER A 203 -12.40 0.54 8.75
CA SER A 203 -12.06 1.73 9.54
C SER A 203 -10.70 2.30 9.13
N MET A 204 -9.72 1.44 8.83
CA MET A 204 -8.40 1.86 8.38
C MET A 204 -8.41 2.32 6.93
N LYS A 205 -9.26 1.71 6.09
CA LYS A 205 -9.51 2.15 4.71
C LYS A 205 -10.01 3.60 4.67
N LEU A 206 -10.95 3.95 5.54
CA LEU A 206 -11.46 5.33 5.66
C LEU A 206 -10.36 6.31 6.06
N VAL A 207 -9.56 6.00 7.10
CA VAL A 207 -8.43 6.85 7.52
C VAL A 207 -7.46 7.08 6.37
N TRP A 208 -7.09 6.00 5.67
CA TRP A 208 -6.13 6.05 4.57
C TRP A 208 -6.67 6.87 3.38
N LYS A 209 -7.97 6.75 3.09
CA LYS A 209 -8.67 7.50 2.06
C LYS A 209 -8.74 8.99 2.40
N ASP A 210 -9.15 9.33 3.62
CA ASP A 210 -9.31 10.72 4.09
C ASP A 210 -7.97 11.47 4.06
N MET A 211 -6.90 10.78 4.46
CA MET A 211 -5.55 11.33 4.44
C MET A 211 -4.89 11.34 3.06
N ARG A 212 -5.54 10.73 2.05
CA ARG A 212 -5.05 10.62 0.66
C ARG A 212 -3.65 10.03 0.55
N TRP A 213 -3.32 9.08 1.42
CA TRP A 213 -2.03 8.41 1.37
C TRP A 213 -1.94 7.48 0.16
N ARG A 214 -0.72 7.37 -0.39
CA ARG A 214 -0.40 6.44 -1.48
C ARG A 214 -0.16 5.04 -0.91
N ASN A 215 0.89 4.33 -1.32
CA ASN A 215 1.16 2.96 -0.88
C ASN A 215 1.80 2.88 0.52
N THR A 216 2.44 3.96 0.97
CA THR A 216 3.17 4.02 2.24
C THR A 216 2.99 5.36 2.94
N VAL A 217 3.14 5.35 4.26
CA VAL A 217 3.07 6.53 5.12
C VAL A 217 4.07 6.37 6.28
N LYS A 218 4.62 7.48 6.81
CA LYS A 218 5.44 7.42 8.03
C LYS A 218 4.60 6.93 9.21
N CYS A 219 5.12 5.97 9.97
CA CYS A 219 4.39 5.34 11.07
C CYS A 219 3.78 6.35 12.06
N ARG A 220 4.53 7.37 12.47
CA ARG A 220 4.03 8.42 13.36
C ARG A 220 2.80 9.16 12.78
N HIS A 221 2.85 9.55 11.51
CA HIS A 221 1.73 10.24 10.86
C HIS A 221 0.53 9.31 10.69
N PHE A 222 0.77 8.02 10.45
CA PHE A 222 -0.27 7.01 10.42
C PHE A 222 -1.03 6.97 11.75
N LEU A 223 -0.31 6.83 12.85
CA LEU A 223 -0.90 6.72 14.19
C LEU A 223 -1.58 8.02 14.64
N ASP A 224 -1.03 9.19 14.31
CA ASP A 224 -1.69 10.48 14.56
C ASP A 224 -3.06 10.57 13.87
N ALA A 225 -3.16 10.20 12.58
CA ALA A 225 -4.44 10.28 11.88
C ALA A 225 -5.45 9.21 12.35
N VAL A 226 -4.96 8.01 12.71
CA VAL A 226 -5.80 6.97 13.28
C VAL A 226 -6.38 7.42 14.62
N GLN A 227 -5.54 8.03 15.47
CA GLN A 227 -5.96 8.59 16.75
C GLN A 227 -7.01 9.70 16.56
N ASP A 228 -6.78 10.64 15.65
CA ASP A 228 -7.73 11.72 15.35
C ASP A 228 -9.07 11.20 14.81
N SER A 229 -9.03 10.20 13.92
CA SER A 229 -10.23 9.57 13.36
C SER A 229 -11.08 8.89 14.44
N PHE A 230 -10.47 8.07 15.31
CA PHE A 230 -11.20 7.42 16.40
C PHE A 230 -11.71 8.44 17.43
N PHE A 231 -10.90 9.44 17.78
CA PHE A 231 -11.32 10.51 18.68
C PHE A 231 -12.55 11.24 18.13
N THR A 232 -12.54 11.61 16.86
CA THR A 232 -13.66 12.29 16.19
C THR A 232 -14.92 11.42 16.15
N ARG A 233 -14.77 10.12 15.84
CA ARG A 233 -15.88 9.17 15.81
C ARG A 233 -16.52 8.99 17.19
N PHE A 234 -15.71 8.82 18.22
CA PHE A 234 -16.20 8.64 19.59
C PHE A 234 -16.85 9.91 20.14
N ALA A 235 -16.26 11.08 19.88
CA ALA A 235 -16.84 12.37 20.25
C ALA A 235 -18.21 12.61 19.56
N THR A 236 -18.33 12.19 18.30
CA THR A 236 -19.60 12.29 17.55
C THR A 236 -20.67 11.36 18.13
N LEU A 237 -20.30 10.14 18.51
CA LEU A 237 -21.21 9.20 19.17
C LEU A 237 -21.68 9.72 20.54
N LEU A 238 -20.78 10.29 21.34
CA LEU A 238 -21.12 10.87 22.63
C LEU A 238 -22.13 12.01 22.47
N LYS A 239 -21.96 12.86 21.45
CA LYS A 239 -22.90 13.95 21.15
C LYS A 239 -24.27 13.44 20.70
N SER A 240 -24.33 12.35 19.94
CA SER A 240 -25.60 11.85 19.38
C SER A 240 -26.38 10.94 20.33
N THR A 241 -25.69 10.17 21.18
CA THR A 241 -26.31 9.16 22.05
C THR A 241 -26.22 9.45 23.54
N SER A 242 -25.41 10.45 23.94
CA SER A 242 -25.04 10.72 25.34
C SER A 242 -24.37 9.54 26.07
N ASN A 243 -23.92 8.52 25.33
CA ASN A 243 -23.19 7.37 25.86
C ASN A 243 -21.74 7.37 25.34
N TYR A 244 -20.81 6.95 26.19
CA TYR A 244 -19.42 6.73 25.77
C TYR A 244 -19.32 5.49 24.86
N HIS A 245 -18.39 5.54 23.91
CA HIS A 245 -18.02 4.36 23.15
C HIS A 245 -17.35 3.34 24.08
N GLN A 246 -17.61 2.04 23.88
CA GLN A 246 -17.00 0.98 24.71
C GLN A 246 -15.45 1.03 24.69
N ASP A 247 -14.87 1.43 23.55
CA ASP A 247 -13.42 1.55 23.37
C ASP A 247 -12.87 2.94 23.76
N GLN A 248 -13.66 3.81 24.42
CA GLN A 248 -13.20 5.16 24.78
C GLN A 248 -11.92 5.14 25.62
N TRP A 249 -11.74 4.12 26.46
CA TRP A 249 -10.57 3.93 27.31
C TRP A 249 -9.25 3.90 26.50
N THR A 250 -9.28 3.40 25.27
CA THR A 250 -8.10 3.29 24.38
C THR A 250 -7.48 4.64 24.07
N MET A 251 -8.28 5.73 24.10
CA MET A 251 -7.80 7.08 23.81
C MET A 251 -6.85 7.61 24.89
N THR A 252 -6.88 7.08 26.11
CA THR A 252 -5.93 7.45 27.18
C THR A 252 -4.50 6.97 26.89
N ILE A 253 -4.39 5.97 26.02
CA ILE A 253 -3.13 5.40 25.53
C ILE A 253 -2.79 6.00 24.17
N LEU A 254 -3.72 5.90 23.21
CA LEU A 254 -3.46 6.29 21.81
C LEU A 254 -3.25 7.79 21.62
N SER A 255 -3.71 8.65 22.54
CA SER A 255 -3.38 10.09 22.50
C SER A 255 -1.94 10.41 22.91
N LYS A 256 -1.20 9.46 23.47
CA LYS A 256 0.16 9.65 23.96
C LYS A 256 1.18 9.11 22.97
N SER A 257 1.81 10.01 22.22
CA SER A 257 2.81 9.66 21.21
C SER A 257 4.02 8.86 21.74
N ILE A 258 4.26 8.83 23.06
CA ILE A 258 5.29 7.99 23.69
C ILE A 258 5.05 6.49 23.46
N PHE A 259 3.81 6.05 23.22
CA PHE A 259 3.46 4.65 23.01
C PHE A 259 3.39 4.24 21.53
N TYR A 260 3.56 5.19 20.61
CA TYR A 260 3.55 4.91 19.18
C TYR A 260 4.65 3.93 18.72
N PRO A 261 5.88 3.96 19.27
CA PRO A 261 6.92 3.01 18.87
C PRO A 261 6.47 1.55 19.00
N GLY A 262 5.78 1.16 20.07
CA GLY A 262 5.31 -0.22 20.26
C GLY A 262 4.35 -0.69 19.16
N VAL A 263 3.43 0.18 18.73
CA VAL A 263 2.54 -0.10 17.59
C VAL A 263 3.32 -0.11 16.27
N GLY A 264 4.25 0.83 16.12
CA GLY A 264 5.09 0.94 14.95
C GLY A 264 5.90 -0.32 14.71
N ASP A 265 6.59 -0.80 15.74
CA ASP A 265 7.39 -2.02 15.68
C ASP A 265 6.54 -3.25 15.36
N ALA A 266 5.27 -3.29 15.78
CA ALA A 266 4.36 -4.38 15.45
C ALA A 266 3.96 -4.40 13.97
N ILE A 267 3.82 -3.24 13.33
CA ILE A 267 3.41 -3.10 11.93
C ILE A 267 4.64 -3.14 10.98
N ASP A 268 5.66 -2.36 11.30
CA ASP A 268 6.86 -2.10 10.51
C ASP A 268 7.90 -3.22 10.66
N ALA A 269 7.59 -4.37 10.04
CA ALA A 269 8.42 -5.57 10.14
C ALA A 269 9.86 -5.39 9.62
N ASP A 270 10.11 -4.44 8.71
CA ASP A 270 11.43 -4.15 8.16
C ASP A 270 12.11 -2.95 8.83
N SER A 271 11.48 -2.36 9.86
CA SER A 271 12.02 -1.23 10.63
C SER A 271 12.43 -0.05 9.75
N THR A 272 11.65 0.23 8.70
CA THR A 272 11.92 1.33 7.76
C THR A 272 11.45 2.70 8.28
N GLY A 273 10.60 2.71 9.31
CA GLY A 273 9.86 3.86 9.80
C GLY A 273 8.57 4.14 9.01
N PHE A 274 8.22 3.29 8.04
CA PHE A 274 7.05 3.45 7.17
C PHE A 274 6.09 2.27 7.29
N VAL A 275 4.80 2.57 7.22
CA VAL A 275 3.71 1.61 7.16
C VAL A 275 3.22 1.52 5.71
N SER A 276 3.28 0.33 5.14
CA SER A 276 2.65 0.00 3.86
C SER A 276 1.26 -0.62 4.04
N VAL A 277 0.45 -0.59 2.98
CA VAL A 277 -0.86 -1.27 2.97
C VAL A 277 -0.74 -2.77 3.30
N THR A 278 0.27 -3.44 2.75
CA THR A 278 0.52 -4.87 3.00
C THR A 278 0.86 -5.13 4.47
N GLN A 279 1.74 -4.34 5.06
CA GLN A 279 2.10 -4.46 6.48
C GLN A 279 0.89 -4.23 7.38
N LEU A 280 0.08 -3.21 7.07
CA LEU A 280 -1.13 -2.92 7.82
C LEU A 280 -2.15 -4.07 7.75
N ASN A 281 -2.40 -4.62 6.57
CA ASN A 281 -3.30 -5.77 6.41
C ASN A 281 -2.81 -7.00 7.19
N ASN A 282 -1.50 -7.31 7.11
CA ASN A 282 -0.91 -8.42 7.85
C ASN A 282 -1.04 -8.21 9.37
N PHE A 283 -0.80 -6.99 9.85
CA PHE A 283 -0.95 -6.62 11.25
C PHE A 283 -2.39 -6.79 11.75
N LEU A 284 -3.37 -6.34 10.96
CA LEU A 284 -4.79 -6.43 11.33
C LEU A 284 -5.33 -7.85 11.19
N ALA A 285 -4.77 -8.67 10.30
CA ALA A 285 -5.13 -10.09 10.17
C ALA A 285 -4.74 -10.92 11.40
N MET A 286 -3.73 -10.49 12.16
CA MET A 286 -3.31 -11.13 13.42
C MET A 286 -4.18 -10.73 14.63
N ARG A 287 -5.11 -9.78 14.46
CA ARG A 287 -5.98 -9.32 15.54
C ARG A 287 -6.88 -10.45 16.02
N PRO A 288 -6.92 -10.76 17.33
CA PRO A 288 -7.80 -11.79 17.87
C PRO A 288 -9.29 -11.52 17.61
N ASP A 289 -10.07 -12.59 17.46
CA ASP A 289 -11.52 -12.48 17.27
C ASP A 289 -12.21 -11.73 18.42
N GLY A 290 -13.10 -10.83 18.02
CA GLY A 290 -13.88 -9.98 18.92
C GLY A 290 -13.11 -8.80 19.50
N TRP A 291 -11.87 -8.54 19.08
CA TRP A 291 -11.14 -7.32 19.43
C TRP A 291 -11.38 -6.23 18.39
N SER A 292 -11.54 -4.98 18.84
CA SER A 292 -11.65 -3.84 17.94
C SER A 292 -10.27 -3.34 17.46
N VAL A 293 -10.21 -2.50 16.42
CA VAL A 293 -8.94 -1.86 16.01
C VAL A 293 -8.34 -1.04 17.16
N PRO A 294 -9.10 -0.17 17.87
CA PRO A 294 -8.55 0.58 19.00
C PRO A 294 -7.96 -0.32 20.11
N GLU A 295 -8.66 -1.40 20.49
CA GLU A 295 -8.15 -2.35 21.48
C GLU A 295 -6.84 -2.99 21.01
N TRP A 296 -6.77 -3.40 19.74
CA TRP A 296 -5.58 -4.01 19.17
C TRP A 296 -4.39 -3.06 19.13
N LEU A 297 -4.61 -1.80 18.73
CA LEU A 297 -3.57 -0.77 18.76
C LEU A 297 -3.11 -0.47 20.19
N SER A 298 -4.03 -0.34 21.14
CA SER A 298 -3.69 -0.12 22.56
C SER A 298 -2.94 -1.29 23.18
N PHE A 299 -3.26 -2.52 22.79
CA PHE A 299 -2.50 -3.70 23.18
C PHE A 299 -1.06 -3.63 22.69
N TRP A 300 -0.81 -3.33 21.42
CA TRP A 300 0.57 -3.20 20.92
C TRP A 300 1.30 -1.97 21.44
N ALA A 301 0.57 -0.92 21.76
CA ALA A 301 1.14 0.30 22.34
C ALA A 301 1.74 0.07 23.73
N VAL A 302 1.12 -0.79 24.55
CA VAL A 302 1.51 -1.01 25.96
C VAL A 302 1.40 -2.48 26.38
N GLY A 303 0.24 -3.10 26.17
CA GLY A 303 -0.08 -4.44 26.68
C GLY A 303 0.87 -5.55 26.25
N TRP A 304 1.39 -5.53 25.03
CA TRP A 304 2.35 -6.52 24.52
C TRP A 304 3.66 -6.46 25.30
N ALA A 305 4.18 -5.27 25.62
CA ALA A 305 5.38 -5.10 26.43
C ALA A 305 5.17 -5.63 27.86
N GLN A 306 4.02 -5.30 28.48
CA GLN A 306 3.65 -5.82 29.80
C GLN A 306 3.53 -7.34 29.82
N CYS A 307 3.01 -7.96 28.74
CA CYS A 307 2.99 -9.41 28.61
C CYS A 307 4.41 -9.99 28.56
N ASN A 308 5.32 -9.37 27.81
CA ASN A 308 6.71 -9.80 27.74
C ASN A 308 7.43 -9.67 29.07
N MET A 309 7.20 -8.58 29.82
CA MET A 309 7.75 -8.43 31.17
C MET A 309 7.26 -9.56 32.09
N THR A 310 5.97 -9.89 32.03
CA THR A 310 5.40 -11.04 32.76
C THR A 310 6.09 -12.35 32.35
N TYR A 311 6.37 -12.56 31.07
CA TYR A 311 7.09 -13.75 30.62
C TYR A 311 8.55 -13.78 31.06
N ARG A 312 9.26 -12.63 31.10
CA ARG A 312 10.64 -12.59 31.63
C ARG A 312 10.69 -13.14 33.05
N VAL A 313 9.80 -12.67 33.93
CA VAL A 313 9.69 -13.16 35.32
C VAL A 313 9.37 -14.66 35.34
N ARG A 314 8.32 -15.08 34.61
CA ARG A 314 7.90 -16.49 34.58
C ARG A 314 8.97 -17.45 34.02
N ILE A 315 9.81 -16.98 33.10
CA ILE A 315 10.92 -17.77 32.56
C ILE A 315 11.97 -17.99 33.65
N HIS A 316 12.36 -16.96 34.39
CA HIS A 316 13.30 -17.10 35.50
C HIS A 316 12.75 -18.01 36.59
N ASP A 317 11.49 -17.83 36.99
CA ASP A 317 10.84 -18.70 37.97
C ASP A 317 10.83 -20.16 37.51
N LYS A 318 10.46 -20.40 36.23
CA LYS A 318 10.44 -21.74 35.64
C LYS A 318 11.84 -22.34 35.56
N TRP A 319 12.85 -21.54 35.23
CA TRP A 319 14.23 -22.00 35.16
C TRP A 319 14.80 -22.35 36.53
N ASN A 320 14.49 -21.55 37.56
CA ASN A 320 14.85 -21.86 38.94
C ASN A 320 14.21 -23.19 39.37
N GLU A 321 12.93 -23.41 39.08
CA GLU A 321 12.27 -24.70 39.36
C GLU A 321 12.97 -25.88 38.66
N ILE A 322 13.33 -25.73 37.37
CA ILE A 322 14.03 -26.77 36.60
C ILE A 322 15.40 -27.06 37.21
N THR A 323 16.19 -26.04 37.50
CA THR A 323 17.55 -26.19 38.04
C THR A 323 17.55 -26.81 39.44
N GLU A 324 16.61 -26.41 40.30
CA GLU A 324 16.42 -27.05 41.62
C GLU A 324 16.11 -28.54 41.49
N LYS A 325 15.11 -28.90 40.67
CA LYS A 325 14.71 -30.30 40.44
C LYS A 325 15.83 -31.16 39.86
N THR A 326 16.63 -30.60 38.97
CA THR A 326 17.67 -31.32 38.22
C THR A 326 19.06 -31.26 38.89
N SER A 327 19.21 -30.51 39.99
CA SER A 327 20.50 -30.28 40.67
C SER A 327 21.21 -31.58 41.10
N SER A 328 20.47 -32.53 41.63
CA SER A 328 20.99 -33.85 42.02
C SER A 328 21.50 -34.64 40.81
N LEU A 329 20.75 -34.65 39.70
CA LEU A 329 21.14 -35.30 38.45
C LEU A 329 22.41 -34.67 37.86
N VAL A 330 22.49 -33.35 37.81
CA VAL A 330 23.69 -32.63 37.32
C VAL A 330 24.91 -32.98 38.16
N THR A 331 24.75 -33.08 39.48
CA THR A 331 25.83 -33.46 40.41
C THR A 331 26.27 -34.91 40.17
N THR A 332 25.31 -35.84 40.00
CA THR A 332 25.60 -37.26 39.74
C THR A 332 26.29 -37.47 38.40
N PHE A 333 25.85 -36.78 37.35
CA PHE A 333 26.41 -36.93 36.00
C PHE A 333 27.76 -36.23 35.81
N GLY A 334 28.06 -35.21 36.61
CA GLY A 334 29.27 -34.41 36.46
C GLY A 334 29.22 -33.43 35.28
N PRO A 335 30.24 -32.58 35.12
CA PRO A 335 30.23 -31.44 34.20
C PRO A 335 30.32 -31.80 32.72
N ASP A 336 30.94 -32.94 32.38
CA ASP A 336 31.17 -33.34 30.98
C ASP A 336 29.99 -34.08 30.35
N HIS A 337 28.96 -34.41 31.13
CA HIS A 337 27.78 -35.10 30.64
C HIS A 337 26.88 -34.17 29.80
N ALA A 338 26.29 -34.69 28.73
CA ALA A 338 25.47 -33.91 27.79
C ALA A 338 24.32 -33.16 28.47
N PHE A 339 23.69 -33.77 29.48
CA PHE A 339 22.63 -33.12 30.25
C PHE A 339 23.14 -31.94 31.09
N SER A 340 24.27 -32.09 31.78
CA SER A 340 24.87 -31.04 32.59
C SER A 340 25.34 -29.86 31.73
N GLN A 341 25.91 -30.15 30.56
CA GLN A 341 26.26 -29.14 29.57
C GLN A 341 25.02 -28.41 29.05
N PHE A 342 23.95 -29.15 28.72
CA PHE A 342 22.68 -28.56 28.29
C PHE A 342 22.11 -27.59 29.34
N ILE A 343 22.10 -27.97 30.63
CA ILE A 343 21.62 -27.10 31.71
C ILE A 343 22.48 -25.83 31.80
N ALA A 344 23.81 -25.96 31.82
CA ALA A 344 24.72 -24.82 31.91
C ALA A 344 24.61 -23.87 30.69
N GLU A 345 24.52 -24.42 29.48
CA GLU A 345 24.36 -23.64 28.26
C GLU A 345 22.98 -22.97 28.18
N THR A 346 21.94 -23.61 28.70
CA THR A 346 20.58 -23.04 28.74
C THR A 346 20.50 -21.91 29.76
N GLU A 347 21.17 -22.02 30.90
CA GLU A 347 21.30 -20.91 31.86
C GLU A 347 21.97 -19.70 31.21
N GLN A 348 23.05 -19.92 30.46
CA GLN A 348 23.72 -18.85 29.73
C GLN A 348 22.84 -18.26 28.62
N PHE A 349 22.08 -19.10 27.91
CA PHE A 349 21.11 -18.66 26.91
C PHE A 349 20.02 -17.77 27.54
N ILE A 350 19.45 -18.16 28.69
CA ILE A 350 18.44 -17.36 29.40
C ILE A 350 19.04 -16.01 29.83
N LYS A 351 20.24 -16.02 30.44
CA LYS A 351 20.94 -14.78 30.80
C LYS A 351 21.16 -13.86 29.60
N ASN A 352 21.56 -14.42 28.45
CA ASN A 352 21.87 -13.63 27.26
C ASN A 352 20.61 -13.14 26.54
N VAL A 353 19.60 -13.99 26.35
CA VAL A 353 18.43 -13.70 25.49
C VAL A 353 17.27 -13.12 26.28
N VAL A 354 16.99 -13.64 27.47
CA VAL A 354 15.86 -13.20 28.31
C VAL A 354 16.24 -12.00 29.17
N GLY A 355 17.52 -11.86 29.55
CA GLY A 355 18.00 -10.77 30.40
C GLY A 355 17.42 -10.83 31.81
N VAL A 356 17.56 -9.76 32.59
CA VAL A 356 16.95 -9.65 33.94
C VAL A 356 15.64 -8.87 33.80
N ALA A 357 14.66 -9.17 34.67
CA ALA A 357 13.49 -8.29 34.79
C ALA A 357 13.95 -6.98 35.45
N GLU A 358 13.99 -5.89 34.69
CA GLU A 358 14.22 -4.57 35.27
C GLU A 358 12.95 -4.15 36.02
N GLU A 359 13.12 -3.61 37.23
CA GLU A 359 12.05 -2.91 37.93
C GLU A 359 11.84 -1.59 37.19
N ASP A 360 10.97 -1.60 36.19
CA ASP A 360 10.52 -0.36 35.58
C ASP A 360 9.76 0.44 36.63
N TYR A 361 10.33 1.59 37.02
CA TYR A 361 9.61 2.64 37.72
C TYR A 361 8.65 3.28 36.71
N GLU A 362 7.56 2.58 36.39
CA GLU A 362 6.43 3.21 35.72
C GLU A 362 5.81 4.18 36.73
N GLU A 363 5.97 5.50 36.51
CA GLU A 363 4.99 6.46 37.02
C GLU A 363 3.60 5.98 36.56
N GLU A 364 2.56 6.18 37.37
CA GLU A 364 1.17 5.85 37.04
C GLU A 364 0.72 6.71 35.84
N ILE A 365 1.13 6.31 34.63
CA ILE A 365 0.89 7.03 33.38
C ILE A 365 -0.54 6.75 32.91
N LEU A 366 -1.14 5.63 33.31
CA LEU A 366 -2.48 5.19 32.91
C LEU A 366 -3.46 5.33 34.08
N GLY A 367 -4.73 5.57 33.75
CA GLY A 367 -5.80 5.56 34.75
C GLY A 367 -6.28 4.14 35.01
N ALA A 368 -6.81 3.90 36.21
CA ALA A 368 -7.28 2.58 36.67
C ALA A 368 -8.21 1.85 35.68
N ASP A 369 -9.11 2.57 35.00
CA ASP A 369 -10.03 1.98 34.02
C ASP A 369 -9.27 1.42 32.80
N ALA A 370 -8.27 2.16 32.29
CA ALA A 370 -7.46 1.72 31.16
C ALA A 370 -6.55 0.56 31.54
N GLU A 371 -6.03 0.55 32.77
CA GLU A 371 -5.24 -0.56 33.32
C GLU A 371 -6.07 -1.83 33.46
N ALA A 372 -7.31 -1.73 33.94
CA ALA A 372 -8.22 -2.88 34.05
C ALA A 372 -8.52 -3.51 32.68
N GLU A 373 -8.77 -2.67 31.66
CA GLU A 373 -9.01 -3.13 30.30
C GLU A 373 -7.74 -3.71 29.65
N LEU A 374 -6.57 -3.09 29.84
CA LEU A 374 -5.30 -3.68 29.41
C LEU A 374 -5.03 -5.01 30.10
N HIS A 375 -5.29 -5.13 31.40
CA HIS A 375 -5.13 -6.39 32.12
C HIS A 375 -6.03 -7.49 31.54
N ARG A 376 -7.27 -7.15 31.17
CA ARG A 376 -8.19 -8.06 30.48
C ARG A 376 -7.61 -8.51 29.13
N LEU A 377 -7.15 -7.57 28.29
CA LEU A 377 -6.56 -7.88 26.99
C LEU A 377 -5.29 -8.74 27.14
N ASN A 378 -4.39 -8.37 28.03
CA ASN A 378 -3.15 -9.08 28.32
C ASN A 378 -3.42 -10.52 28.75
N THR A 379 -4.38 -10.72 29.67
CA THR A 379 -4.76 -12.06 30.13
C THR A 379 -5.34 -12.91 29.01
N LYS A 380 -6.24 -12.34 28.19
CA LYS A 380 -6.83 -13.05 27.05
C LYS A 380 -5.77 -13.40 26.01
N TYR A 381 -4.87 -12.47 25.68
CA TYR A 381 -3.81 -12.69 24.69
C TYR A 381 -2.79 -13.73 25.13
N ARG A 382 -2.31 -13.66 26.39
CA ARG A 382 -1.39 -14.67 26.92
C ARG A 382 -1.98 -16.07 26.87
N ARG A 383 -3.25 -16.24 27.28
CA ARG A 383 -3.93 -17.55 27.19
C ARG A 383 -4.00 -18.07 25.76
N LEU A 384 -4.36 -17.21 24.81
CA LEU A 384 -4.43 -17.57 23.39
C LEU A 384 -3.04 -17.99 22.86
N GLN A 385 -2.01 -17.22 23.17
CA GLN A 385 -0.63 -17.51 22.78
C GLN A 385 -0.11 -18.80 23.40
N GLU A 386 -0.28 -18.99 24.71
CA GLU A 386 0.17 -20.20 25.42
C GLU A 386 -0.55 -21.44 24.89
N GLN A 387 -1.85 -21.37 24.61
CA GLN A 387 -2.59 -22.48 24.01
C GLN A 387 -2.06 -22.81 22.61
N MET A 388 -1.94 -21.80 21.73
CA MET A 388 -1.45 -21.98 20.37
C MET A 388 -0.04 -22.58 20.35
N LEU A 389 0.89 -22.01 21.13
CA LEU A 389 2.28 -22.48 21.20
C LEU A 389 2.38 -23.86 21.83
N GLY A 390 1.59 -24.13 22.88
CA GLY A 390 1.54 -25.44 23.53
C GLY A 390 1.07 -26.54 22.60
N ASP A 391 -0.01 -26.29 21.85
CA ASP A 391 -0.55 -27.23 20.87
C ASP A 391 0.46 -27.52 19.75
N GLN A 392 1.20 -26.51 19.28
CA GLN A 392 2.19 -26.69 18.23
C GLN A 392 3.47 -27.39 18.72
N LEU A 393 3.99 -27.04 19.91
CA LEU A 393 5.16 -27.67 20.52
C LEU A 393 4.93 -29.15 20.87
N ALA A 394 3.70 -29.54 21.19
CA ALA A 394 3.35 -30.93 21.41
C ALA A 394 3.48 -31.79 20.13
N ASN A 395 3.35 -31.17 18.95
CA ASN A 395 3.31 -31.85 17.66
C ASN A 395 4.57 -31.65 16.80
N THR A 396 5.43 -30.68 17.15
CA THR A 396 6.58 -30.28 16.33
C THR A 396 7.85 -30.21 17.17
N ILE A 397 8.87 -30.96 16.75
CA ILE A 397 10.22 -30.88 17.31
C ILE A 397 10.97 -29.76 16.58
N ILE A 398 11.58 -28.85 17.34
CA ILE A 398 12.38 -27.76 16.76
C ILE A 398 13.74 -28.31 16.32
N GLN A 399 13.95 -28.44 15.01
CA GLN A 399 15.22 -28.84 14.42
C GLN A 399 15.84 -27.72 13.59
N GLU A 400 15.01 -26.94 12.90
CA GLU A 400 15.41 -25.85 12.02
C GLU A 400 14.53 -24.61 12.14
N GLN A 401 14.93 -23.54 11.44
CA GLN A 401 14.21 -22.26 11.47
C GLN A 401 12.75 -22.39 11.01
N ALA A 402 12.47 -23.28 10.05
CA ALA A 402 11.11 -23.47 9.53
C ALA A 402 10.14 -24.00 10.61
N ASP A 403 10.62 -24.87 11.50
CA ASP A 403 9.81 -25.41 12.60
C ASP A 403 9.36 -24.29 13.55
N VAL A 404 10.28 -23.38 13.90
CA VAL A 404 9.96 -22.24 14.77
C VAL A 404 8.92 -21.35 14.11
N ILE A 405 9.05 -21.06 12.82
CA ILE A 405 8.10 -20.24 12.06
C ILE A 405 6.72 -20.91 12.04
N ASN A 406 6.67 -22.23 11.85
CA ASN A 406 5.42 -22.99 11.87
C ASN A 406 4.76 -22.96 13.26
N ILE A 407 5.55 -23.10 14.33
CA ILE A 407 5.05 -23.07 15.72
C ILE A 407 4.47 -21.70 16.08
N ILE A 408 5.17 -20.61 15.74
CA ILE A 408 4.71 -19.25 16.09
C ILE A 408 3.74 -18.65 15.06
N GLY A 409 3.63 -19.28 13.87
CA GLY A 409 2.73 -18.90 12.79
C GLY A 409 3.18 -17.70 11.94
N GLN A 410 4.38 -17.16 12.17
CA GLN A 410 4.88 -15.94 11.51
C GLN A 410 6.42 -15.83 11.58
N PRO A 411 7.09 -15.08 10.70
CA PRO A 411 8.56 -15.13 10.58
C PRO A 411 9.33 -14.24 11.59
N ARG A 412 8.65 -13.34 12.29
CA ARG A 412 9.25 -12.36 13.22
C ARG A 412 9.37 -12.94 14.61
N ILE A 413 10.51 -13.57 14.90
CA ILE A 413 10.77 -14.19 16.19
C ILE A 413 10.55 -13.24 17.37
N GLU A 414 10.84 -11.94 17.21
CA GLU A 414 10.68 -10.93 18.28
C GLU A 414 9.26 -10.86 18.87
N LEU A 415 8.21 -11.13 18.07
CA LEU A 415 6.83 -10.96 18.52
C LEU A 415 6.35 -12.08 19.45
N SER A 416 7.05 -13.21 19.45
CA SER A 416 6.69 -14.42 20.20
C SER A 416 7.88 -15.07 20.94
N LEU A 417 9.04 -14.41 21.01
CA LEU A 417 10.27 -14.99 21.55
C LEU A 417 10.13 -15.46 23.00
N LEU A 418 9.72 -14.56 23.91
CA LEU A 418 9.58 -14.89 25.33
C LEU A 418 8.46 -15.89 25.62
N PRO A 419 7.22 -15.74 25.09
CA PRO A 419 6.21 -16.78 25.29
C PRO A 419 6.67 -18.14 24.74
N LEU A 420 7.37 -18.18 23.61
CA LEU A 420 7.92 -19.42 23.07
C LEU A 420 8.96 -20.05 24.00
N ILE A 421 9.90 -19.27 24.52
CA ILE A 421 10.90 -19.76 25.50
C ILE A 421 10.21 -20.30 26.74
N TYR A 422 9.21 -19.59 27.28
CA TYR A 422 8.46 -20.04 28.44
C TYR A 422 7.75 -21.38 28.20
N MET A 423 7.07 -21.51 27.06
CA MET A 423 6.36 -22.75 26.69
C MET A 423 7.34 -23.89 26.42
N TRP A 424 8.48 -23.62 25.78
CA TRP A 424 9.54 -24.59 25.54
C TRP A 424 10.16 -25.12 26.84
N LEU A 425 10.44 -24.25 27.82
CA LEU A 425 10.92 -24.66 29.15
C LEU A 425 9.87 -25.45 29.93
N THR A 426 8.59 -25.07 29.82
CA THR A 426 7.49 -25.81 30.44
C THR A 426 7.36 -27.21 29.85
N TYR A 427 7.50 -27.33 28.53
CA TYR A 427 7.53 -28.61 27.84
C TYR A 427 8.74 -29.47 28.24
N PHE A 428 9.94 -28.86 28.34
CA PHE A 428 11.14 -29.52 28.84
C PHE A 428 10.93 -30.09 30.25
N ALA A 429 10.44 -29.28 31.18
CA ALA A 429 10.19 -29.68 32.56
C ALA A 429 9.24 -30.89 32.63
N GLY A 430 8.14 -30.86 31.86
CA GLY A 430 7.20 -31.97 31.79
C GLY A 430 7.81 -33.26 31.22
N LYS A 431 8.73 -33.15 30.26
CA LYS A 431 9.47 -34.31 29.72
C LYS A 431 10.47 -34.88 30.71
N VAL A 432 11.18 -34.02 31.45
CA VAL A 432 12.09 -34.46 32.52
C VAL A 432 11.30 -35.23 33.58
N ASP A 433 10.18 -34.69 34.05
CA ASP A 433 9.33 -35.33 35.07
C ASP A 433 8.77 -36.69 34.60
N ALA A 434 8.51 -36.84 33.29
CA ALA A 434 8.00 -38.08 32.69
C ALA A 434 9.08 -39.12 32.37
N THR A 435 10.37 -38.76 32.40
CA THR A 435 11.47 -39.62 31.95
C THR A 435 12.05 -40.42 33.12
N ALA A 436 12.07 -41.75 33.00
CA ALA A 436 12.75 -42.63 33.94
C ALA A 436 14.09 -43.13 33.37
N GLY A 437 15.18 -42.97 34.13
CA GLY A 437 16.50 -43.51 33.81
C GLY A 437 17.45 -42.54 33.08
N GLU A 438 18.75 -42.73 33.31
CA GLU A 438 19.83 -41.80 32.91
C GLU A 438 20.00 -41.67 31.39
N ASP A 439 19.94 -42.79 30.65
CA ASP A 439 20.12 -42.80 29.19
C ASP A 439 19.03 -42.01 28.45
N ASN A 440 17.79 -42.04 28.96
CA ASN A 440 16.67 -41.32 28.35
C ASN A 440 16.78 -39.80 28.55
N VAL A 441 17.39 -39.37 29.66
CA VAL A 441 17.65 -37.95 29.96
C VAL A 441 18.72 -37.38 29.03
N ALA A 442 19.72 -38.18 28.64
CA ALA A 442 20.75 -37.76 27.68
C ALA A 442 20.18 -37.56 26.26
N LEU A 443 19.26 -38.43 25.82
CA LEU A 443 18.57 -38.26 24.53
C LEU A 443 17.70 -36.99 24.52
N LEU A 444 16.98 -36.75 25.62
CA LEU A 444 16.20 -35.53 25.82
C LEU A 444 17.07 -34.27 25.73
N ALA A 445 18.25 -34.26 26.37
CA ALA A 445 19.17 -33.13 26.33
C ALA A 445 19.61 -32.78 24.90
N THR A 446 19.80 -33.77 24.05
CA THR A 446 20.27 -33.58 22.67
C THR A 446 19.23 -32.86 21.80
N GLU A 447 17.97 -33.28 21.90
CA GLU A 447 16.85 -32.65 21.19
C GLU A 447 16.68 -31.18 21.61
N PHE A 448 16.67 -30.92 22.92
CA PHE A 448 16.49 -29.57 23.46
C PHE A 448 17.71 -28.67 23.22
N THR A 449 18.91 -29.25 23.14
CA THR A 449 20.12 -28.51 22.72
C THR A 449 19.99 -27.99 21.29
N LEU A 450 19.46 -28.79 20.37
CA LEU A 450 19.24 -28.35 18.99
C LEU A 450 18.20 -27.23 18.93
N ALA A 451 17.07 -27.39 19.62
CA ALA A 451 16.03 -26.36 19.74
C ALA A 451 16.59 -25.03 20.25
N ARG A 452 17.36 -25.06 21.35
CA ARG A 452 18.04 -23.89 21.94
C ARG A 452 18.95 -23.19 20.92
N LYS A 453 19.81 -23.95 20.23
CA LYS A 453 20.73 -23.42 19.21
C LYS A 453 19.98 -22.78 18.04
N THR A 454 18.87 -23.38 17.62
CA THR A 454 18.02 -22.83 16.55
C THR A 454 17.39 -21.50 16.97
N LEU A 455 16.84 -21.41 18.19
CA LEU A 455 16.30 -20.15 18.73
C LEU A 455 17.38 -19.06 18.82
N GLU A 456 18.55 -19.40 19.36
CA GLU A 456 19.68 -18.47 19.49
C GLU A 456 20.17 -17.98 18.11
N ALA A 457 20.24 -18.87 17.12
CA ALA A 457 20.61 -18.52 15.75
C ALA A 457 19.61 -17.55 15.11
N MET A 458 18.30 -17.76 15.33
CA MET A 458 17.26 -16.87 14.82
C MET A 458 17.32 -15.48 15.48
N VAL A 459 17.52 -15.41 16.80
CA VAL A 459 17.74 -14.13 17.51
C VAL A 459 18.96 -13.40 16.96
N SER A 460 20.08 -14.10 16.82
CA SER A 460 21.34 -13.57 16.30
C SER A 460 21.18 -13.02 14.88
N ARG A 461 20.53 -13.77 13.99
CA ARG A 461 20.28 -13.38 12.60
C ARG A 461 19.38 -12.14 12.55
N ARG A 462 18.26 -12.17 13.27
CA ARG A 462 17.27 -11.09 13.24
C ARG A 462 17.86 -9.79 13.76
N LEU A 463 18.56 -9.81 14.88
CA LEU A 463 19.26 -8.64 15.40
C LEU A 463 20.35 -8.15 14.42
N GLY A 464 21.07 -9.07 13.76
CA GLY A 464 22.04 -8.72 12.73
C GLY A 464 21.43 -7.96 11.54
N GLU A 465 20.26 -8.39 11.07
CA GLU A 465 19.50 -7.72 10.00
C GLU A 465 19.07 -6.31 10.44
N LEU A 466 18.48 -6.16 11.62
CA LEU A 466 18.05 -4.87 12.17
C LEU A 466 19.22 -3.90 12.36
N VAL A 467 20.32 -4.36 12.97
CA VAL A 467 21.53 -3.55 13.15
C VAL A 467 22.11 -3.09 11.81
N GLN A 468 22.04 -3.92 10.76
CA GLN A 468 22.47 -3.52 9.43
C GLN A 468 21.60 -2.40 8.87
N ILE A 469 20.28 -2.51 8.98
CA ILE A 469 19.31 -1.50 8.53
C ILE A 469 19.53 -0.17 9.26
N TRP A 470 19.55 -0.19 10.59
CA TRP A 470 19.77 1.01 11.41
C TRP A 470 21.15 1.63 11.17
N SER A 471 22.18 0.82 10.94
CA SER A 471 23.52 1.33 10.57
C SER A 471 23.49 2.09 9.23
N GLN A 472 22.74 1.60 8.24
CA GLN A 472 22.59 2.27 6.94
C GLN A 472 21.78 3.56 7.05
N GLN A 473 20.78 3.59 7.94
CA GLN A 473 20.00 4.78 8.28
C GLN A 473 20.78 5.79 9.15
N LYS A 474 21.99 5.43 9.62
CA LYS A 474 22.85 6.22 10.51
C LYS A 474 22.25 6.45 11.90
N GLU A 475 21.44 5.51 12.35
CA GLU A 475 20.82 5.54 13.67
C GLU A 475 21.81 5.15 14.77
N HIS A 476 21.56 5.64 15.99
CA HIS A 476 22.34 5.26 17.17
C HIS A 476 21.92 3.87 17.66
N LEU A 477 22.76 2.86 17.37
CA LEU A 477 22.39 1.45 17.56
C LEU A 477 21.97 1.07 18.99
N PRO A 478 22.68 1.45 20.07
CA PRO A 478 22.24 1.12 21.42
C PRO A 478 20.82 1.62 21.71
N THR A 479 20.49 2.85 21.30
CA THR A 479 19.16 3.43 21.50
C THR A 479 18.09 2.72 20.68
N GLN A 480 18.39 2.36 19.42
CA GLN A 480 17.43 1.62 18.58
C GLN A 480 17.16 0.22 19.12
N VAL A 481 18.20 -0.48 19.59
CA VAL A 481 18.05 -1.82 20.17
C VAL A 481 17.22 -1.79 21.47
N ALA A 482 17.50 -0.82 22.36
CA ALA A 482 16.74 -0.67 23.61
C ALA A 482 15.28 -0.25 23.35
N GLY A 483 15.03 0.57 22.32
CA GLY A 483 13.67 1.00 21.96
C GLY A 483 12.85 -0.06 21.22
N PHE A 484 13.48 -0.85 20.35
CA PHE A 484 12.78 -1.77 19.46
C PHE A 484 12.09 -2.90 20.21
N CYS A 485 10.77 -3.03 20.02
CA CYS A 485 9.93 -4.01 20.70
C CYS A 485 10.19 -4.02 22.21
N SER A 486 10.30 -2.84 22.84
CA SER A 486 10.55 -2.70 24.28
C SER A 486 11.78 -3.47 24.76
N GLY A 487 12.91 -3.33 24.04
CA GLY A 487 14.19 -3.91 24.45
C GLY A 487 14.25 -5.44 24.34
N ILE A 488 13.46 -6.07 23.48
CA ILE A 488 13.41 -7.53 23.34
C ILE A 488 14.79 -8.16 23.04
N PHE A 489 15.67 -7.42 22.36
CA PHE A 489 17.01 -7.87 21.97
C PHE A 489 18.15 -7.22 22.77
N GLU A 490 17.86 -6.34 23.72
CA GLU A 490 18.85 -5.52 24.43
C GLU A 490 19.91 -6.37 25.14
N SER A 491 19.45 -7.30 25.98
CA SER A 491 20.35 -8.21 26.69
C SER A 491 21.26 -9.00 25.73
N TYR A 492 20.74 -9.48 24.61
CA TYR A 492 21.54 -10.26 23.66
C TYR A 492 22.54 -9.37 22.91
N TYR A 493 22.14 -8.13 22.61
CA TYR A 493 23.00 -7.16 21.97
C TYR A 493 24.22 -6.83 22.84
N ASP A 494 23.99 -6.53 24.12
CA ASP A 494 25.03 -6.13 25.05
C ASP A 494 25.94 -7.30 25.45
N ASN A 495 25.34 -8.46 25.76
CA ASN A 495 26.09 -9.58 26.29
C ASN A 495 26.84 -10.38 25.22
N VAL A 496 26.29 -10.45 23.99
CA VAL A 496 26.78 -11.34 22.93
C VAL A 496 27.17 -10.56 21.68
N PHE A 497 26.24 -9.83 21.09
CA PHE A 497 26.41 -9.27 19.74
C PHE A 497 27.59 -8.29 19.66
N GLN A 498 27.73 -7.39 20.64
CA GLN A 498 28.82 -6.42 20.68
C GLN A 498 30.20 -7.07 20.72
N LYS A 499 30.36 -8.12 21.54
CA LYS A 499 31.62 -8.87 21.65
C LYS A 499 31.98 -9.51 20.31
N VAL A 500 31.04 -10.26 19.73
CA VAL A 500 31.22 -10.91 18.41
C VAL A 500 31.54 -9.89 17.31
N ARG A 501 30.88 -8.73 17.33
CA ARG A 501 31.15 -7.65 16.37
C ARG A 501 32.54 -7.05 16.54
N ALA A 502 32.98 -6.82 17.77
CA ALA A 502 34.31 -6.31 18.08
C ALA A 502 35.41 -7.29 17.63
N GLU A 503 35.24 -8.58 17.90
CA GLU A 503 36.16 -9.64 17.44
C GLU A 503 36.26 -9.71 15.92
N LYS A 504 35.11 -9.66 15.21
CA LYS A 504 35.09 -9.63 13.73
C LYS A 504 35.81 -8.40 13.18
N ARG A 505 35.64 -7.23 13.80
CA ARG A 505 36.36 -5.99 13.44
C ARG A 505 37.86 -6.11 13.68
N ALA A 506 38.27 -6.63 14.83
CA ALA A 506 39.67 -6.85 15.17
C ALA A 506 40.32 -7.85 14.19
N LYS A 507 39.63 -8.92 13.81
CA LYS A 507 40.11 -9.89 12.82
C LYS A 507 40.30 -9.25 11.44
N LYS A 508 39.35 -8.42 10.98
CA LYS A 508 39.49 -7.67 9.71
C LYS A 508 40.67 -6.70 9.74
N LEU A 509 40.86 -5.98 10.85
CA LEU A 509 42.00 -5.07 11.03
C LEU A 509 43.34 -5.81 11.06
N LYS A 510 43.42 -7.02 11.61
CA LYS A 510 44.63 -7.86 11.56
C LYS A 510 44.92 -8.44 10.18
N THR A 511 43.91 -8.51 9.30
CA THR A 511 44.05 -9.05 7.95
C THR A 511 44.51 -7.99 6.94
N TYR A 512 44.30 -6.71 7.27
CA TYR A 512 44.79 -5.55 6.54
C TYR A 512 46.18 -5.15 7.05
#